data_AF-A0A496AND8-F1
#
_entry.id   AF-A0A496AND8-F1
#
_cell.length_a   1.000
_cell.length_b   1.000
_cell.length_c   1.000
_cell.angle_alpha   90.00
_cell.angle_beta   90.00
_cell.angle_gamma   90.00
#
_symmetry.space_group_name_H-M   'P 1'
#
loop_
_entity.id
_entity.type
_entity.pdbx_description
1 polymer ?
#
loop_
_entity_poly.entity_id
_entity_poly.type
_entity_poly.pdbx_seq_one_letter_code
_entity_poly.pdbx_strand_id
1 'polypeptide(L)'
;MKIVEEKEAWIHTHFIVDSFYITPEECRQISISVEPELMQLGLQYGLTYNIAPSKHRAIIVLECIPFDSVKAVVEELIDEAIKDFPVRLPEQRNIVTNITVAAQETETTDVSGRALVQ
;
A
#
# COMPACT_ATOMS: atom_id res chain seq x y z
N MET A 1 -9.25 6.78 6.31
CA MET A 1 -8.49 5.62 6.86
C MET A 1 -8.45 5.76 8.37
N LYS A 2 -8.13 4.72 9.14
CA LYS A 2 -7.94 4.83 10.60
C LYS A 2 -6.94 3.84 11.16
N ILE A 3 -6.43 4.13 12.34
CA ILE A 3 -5.64 3.19 13.15
C ILE A 3 -6.58 2.11 13.72
N VAL A 4 -6.15 0.85 13.69
CA VAL A 4 -6.93 -0.31 14.17
C VAL A 4 -6.22 -1.11 15.25
N GLU A 5 -4.91 -0.95 15.37
CA GLU A 5 -4.11 -1.66 16.35
C GLU A 5 -2.79 -0.94 16.56
N GLU A 6 -2.40 -0.80 17.83
CA GLU A 6 -1.08 -0.33 18.22
C GLU A 6 -0.23 -1.50 18.70
N LYS A 7 1.04 -1.51 18.33
CA LYS A 7 2.01 -2.48 18.87
C LYS A 7 3.32 -1.82 19.19
N GLU A 8 3.77 -1.99 20.43
CA GLU A 8 5.13 -1.67 20.80
C GLU A 8 6.06 -2.82 20.42
N ALA A 9 7.14 -2.48 19.75
CA ALA A 9 8.29 -3.34 19.57
C ALA A 9 9.42 -2.86 20.47
N TRP A 10 10.61 -3.46 20.33
CA TRP A 10 11.72 -3.22 21.24
C TRP A 10 12.30 -1.79 21.20
N ILE A 11 12.16 -1.08 20.08
CA ILE A 11 12.68 0.29 19.90
C ILE A 11 11.72 1.22 19.13
N HIS A 12 10.52 0.77 18.80
CA HIS A 12 9.60 1.52 17.93
C HIS A 12 8.14 1.16 18.22
N THR A 13 7.25 2.09 17.86
CA THR A 13 5.81 1.95 17.98
C THR A 13 5.22 1.73 16.58
N HIS A 14 4.39 0.71 16.43
CA HIS A 14 3.66 0.43 15.20
C HIS A 14 2.21 0.86 15.31
N PHE A 15 1.79 1.73 14.40
CA PHE A 15 0.39 2.07 14.18
C PHE A 15 -0.10 1.32 12.94
N ILE A 16 -0.90 0.27 13.16
CA ILE A 16 -1.46 -0.54 12.09
C ILE A 16 -2.76 0.13 11.63
N VAL A 17 -2.89 0.38 10.33
CA VAL A 17 -4.06 1.04 9.75
C VAL A 17 -5.01 0.03 9.08
N ASP A 18 -6.26 0.44 8.84
CA ASP A 18 -7.29 -0.36 8.18
C ASP A 18 -7.11 -0.51 6.65
N SER A 19 -6.06 0.08 6.08
CA SER A 19 -5.71 -0.02 4.65
C SER A 19 -4.59 -1.04 4.41
N PHE A 20 -4.61 -1.69 3.24
CA PHE A 20 -3.55 -2.56 2.74
C PHE A 20 -2.27 -1.77 2.43
N TYR A 21 -2.42 -0.55 1.93
CA TYR A 21 -1.33 0.24 1.37
C TYR A 21 -1.56 1.75 1.54
N ILE A 22 -0.46 2.46 1.80
CA ILE A 22 -0.36 3.91 1.82
C ILE A 22 0.55 4.30 0.64
N THR A 23 0.06 5.18 -0.22
CA THR A 23 0.80 5.65 -1.40
C THR A 23 1.94 6.58 -0.99
N PRO A 24 2.97 6.76 -1.85
CA PRO A 24 4.07 7.67 -1.52
C PRO A 24 3.62 9.12 -1.30
N GLU A 25 2.56 9.56 -2.00
CA GLU A 25 1.99 10.89 -1.81
C GLU A 25 1.28 11.02 -0.47
N GLU A 26 0.53 10.02 -0.05
CA GLU A 26 -0.08 9.97 1.29
C GLU A 26 0.99 9.91 2.38
N CYS A 27 2.06 9.14 2.20
CA CYS A 27 3.21 9.13 3.13
C CYS A 27 3.81 10.54 3.26
N ARG A 28 3.99 11.26 2.15
CA ARG A 28 4.49 12.64 2.16
C ARG A 28 3.54 13.58 2.90
N GLN A 29 2.24 13.41 2.73
CA GLN A 29 1.22 14.21 3.42
C GLN A 29 1.23 13.93 4.93
N ILE A 30 1.31 12.67 5.34
CA ILE A 30 1.46 12.29 6.75
C ILE A 30 2.71 12.96 7.33
N SER A 31 3.86 12.85 6.66
CA SER A 31 5.10 13.49 7.12
C SER A 31 4.95 15.00 7.29
N ILE A 32 4.33 15.71 6.33
CA ILE A 32 4.13 17.16 6.44
C ILE A 32 3.24 17.54 7.63
N SER A 33 2.23 16.73 7.93
CA SER A 33 1.28 17.02 9.01
C SER A 33 1.79 16.61 10.38
N VAL A 34 2.49 15.47 10.49
CA VAL A 34 2.82 14.83 11.77
C VAL A 34 4.21 15.21 12.25
N GLU A 35 5.21 15.27 11.36
CA GLU A 35 6.60 15.49 11.75
C GLU A 35 6.85 16.82 12.51
N PRO A 36 6.26 17.96 12.11
CA PRO A 36 6.43 19.21 12.86
C PRO A 36 5.92 19.12 14.30
N GLU A 37 4.85 18.36 14.54
CA GLU A 37 4.28 18.16 15.87
C GLU A 37 5.17 17.23 16.71
N LEU A 38 5.71 16.16 16.12
CA LEU A 38 6.69 15.30 16.79
C LEU A 38 7.94 16.08 17.22
N MET A 39 8.41 17.03 16.39
CA MET A 39 9.52 17.91 16.73
C MET A 39 9.18 18.84 17.91
N GLN A 40 7.98 19.42 17.94
CA GLN A 40 7.52 20.27 19.04
C GLN A 40 7.39 19.51 20.37
N LEU A 41 7.03 18.24 20.31
CA LEU A 41 7.00 17.33 21.45
C LEU A 41 8.40 16.93 21.94
N GLY A 42 9.47 17.35 21.24
CA GLY A 42 10.86 17.08 21.61
C GLY A 42 11.26 15.62 21.37
N LEU A 43 10.57 14.90 20.50
CA LEU A 43 10.86 13.51 20.18
C LEU A 43 12.03 13.42 19.21
N GLN A 44 12.98 12.52 19.49
CA GLN A 44 13.89 12.01 18.47
C GLN A 44 13.19 10.83 17.79
N TYR A 45 12.90 10.94 16.50
CA TYR A 45 12.09 9.96 15.78
C TYR A 45 12.63 9.66 14.39
N GLY A 46 12.25 8.49 13.88
CA GLY A 46 12.17 8.17 12.45
C GLY A 46 10.74 7.77 12.13
N LEU A 47 10.22 8.17 10.96
CA LEU A 47 8.87 7.81 10.52
C LEU A 47 8.98 6.98 9.23
N THR A 48 8.64 5.69 9.33
CA THR A 48 8.73 4.77 8.18
C THR A 48 7.41 4.08 7.91
N TYR A 49 7.24 3.60 6.67
CA TYR A 49 5.99 3.02 6.20
C TYR A 49 6.26 1.62 5.67
N ASN A 50 5.54 0.63 6.18
CA ASN A 50 5.73 -0.78 5.84
C ASN A 50 4.39 -1.49 5.61
N ILE A 51 4.46 -2.74 5.14
CA ILE A 51 3.29 -3.62 5.05
C ILE A 51 3.50 -4.79 6.00
N ALA A 52 2.53 -5.03 6.89
CA ALA A 52 2.48 -6.17 7.78
C ALA A 52 2.48 -7.48 6.97
N PRO A 53 3.50 -8.35 7.09
CA PRO A 53 3.57 -9.58 6.30
C PRO A 53 2.41 -10.55 6.58
N SER A 54 1.88 -10.54 7.80
CA SER A 54 0.86 -11.50 8.25
C SER A 54 -0.58 -11.01 8.04
N LYS A 55 -0.82 -9.70 8.12
CA LYS A 55 -2.17 -9.11 8.08
C LYS A 55 -2.49 -8.39 6.79
N HIS A 56 -1.52 -8.21 5.88
CA HIS A 56 -1.71 -7.44 4.65
C HIS A 56 -2.30 -6.06 4.95
N ARG A 57 -1.71 -5.36 5.93
CA ARG A 57 -2.11 -4.02 6.34
C ARG A 57 -0.88 -3.12 6.31
N ALA A 58 -1.08 -1.86 5.95
CA ALA A 58 -0.05 -0.87 6.08
C ALA A 58 0.24 -0.60 7.57
N ILE A 59 1.50 -0.30 7.85
CA ILE A 59 2.02 0.03 9.17
C ILE A 59 2.74 1.37 9.04
N ILE A 60 2.38 2.30 9.91
CA ILE A 60 3.17 3.50 10.17
C ILE A 60 4.06 3.17 11.37
N VAL A 61 5.36 3.21 11.17
CA VAL A 61 6.37 2.89 12.17
C VAL A 61 6.95 4.19 12.69
N LEU A 62 6.74 4.44 13.97
CA LEU A 62 7.42 5.48 14.71
C LEU A 62 8.63 4.88 15.39
N GLU A 63 9.83 5.23 14.94
CA GLU A 63 11.12 4.78 15.49
C GLU A 63 11.46 5.48 16.82
N CYS A 64 10.51 5.43 17.76
CA CYS A 64 10.70 5.73 19.17
C CYS A 64 9.59 5.05 19.99
N ILE A 65 9.80 4.94 21.31
CA ILE A 65 8.78 4.50 22.27
C ILE A 65 8.46 5.69 23.16
N PRO A 66 7.48 6.53 22.79
CA PRO A 66 7.06 7.66 23.61
C PRO A 66 6.37 7.18 24.90
N PHE A 67 6.36 8.03 25.93
CA PHE A 67 5.52 7.80 27.12
C PHE A 67 4.05 7.71 26.71
N ASP A 68 3.22 6.96 27.45
CA ASP A 68 1.82 6.72 27.10
C ASP A 68 1.02 7.99 26.81
N SER A 69 1.24 9.07 27.57
CA SER A 69 0.58 10.36 27.34
C SER A 69 0.95 10.99 26.01
N VAL A 70 2.21 10.84 25.58
CA VAL A 70 2.69 11.35 24.30
C VAL A 70 2.26 10.41 23.17
N LYS A 71 2.27 9.10 23.40
CA LYS A 71 1.78 8.10 22.45
C LYS A 71 0.34 8.37 22.03
N ALA A 72 -0.56 8.66 22.98
CA ALA A 72 -1.95 9.00 22.70
C ALA A 72 -2.10 10.26 21.83
N VAL A 73 -1.25 11.28 22.06
CA VAL A 73 -1.22 12.49 21.22
C VAL A 73 -0.75 12.17 19.80
N VAL A 74 0.26 11.29 19.66
CA VAL A 74 0.77 10.87 18.35
C VAL A 74 -0.26 10.02 17.61
N GLU A 75 -0.97 9.13 18.30
CA GLU A 75 -2.08 8.35 17.74
C GLU A 75 -3.15 9.29 17.15
N GLU A 76 -3.61 10.27 17.93
CA GLU A 76 -4.60 11.26 17.50
C GLU A 76 -4.11 12.08 16.29
N LEU A 77 -2.85 12.53 16.31
CA LEU A 77 -2.24 13.26 15.19
C LEU A 77 -2.22 12.43 13.90
N ILE A 78 -1.83 11.16 14.00
CA ILE A 78 -1.79 10.26 12.85
C ILE A 78 -3.21 9.98 12.35
N ASP A 79 -4.17 9.70 13.24
CA ASP A 79 -5.55 9.39 12.86
C ASP A 79 -6.20 10.59 12.15
N GLU A 80 -5.97 11.81 12.65
CA GLU A 80 -6.39 13.06 12.00
C GLU A 80 -5.74 13.27 10.63
N ALA A 81 -4.46 12.92 10.47
CA ALA A 81 -3.75 13.06 9.20
C ALA A 81 -4.26 12.07 8.13
N ILE A 82 -4.72 10.89 8.52
CA ILE A 82 -5.15 9.83 7.59
C ILE A 82 -6.67 9.70 7.44
N LYS A 83 -7.47 10.46 8.21
CA LYS A 83 -8.94 10.31 8.26
C LYS A 83 -9.60 10.34 6.87
N ASP A 84 -9.15 11.25 6.01
CA ASP A 84 -9.70 11.47 4.66
C ASP A 84 -9.09 10.56 3.59
N PHE A 85 -8.07 9.76 3.93
CA PHE A 85 -7.45 8.85 2.97
C PHE A 85 -8.35 7.66 2.63
N PRO A 86 -8.37 7.21 1.37
CA PRO A 86 -9.15 6.04 0.96
C PRO A 86 -8.60 4.76 1.60
N VAL A 87 -9.50 3.89 2.03
CA VAL A 87 -9.15 2.54 2.49
C VAL A 87 -8.98 1.62 1.29
N ARG A 88 -7.78 1.05 1.14
CA ARG A 88 -7.48 0.10 0.05
C ARG A 88 -7.55 -1.31 0.62
N LEU A 89 -8.40 -2.14 0.03
CA LEU A 89 -8.45 -3.57 0.35
C LEU A 89 -7.43 -4.30 -0.54
N PRO A 90 -6.80 -5.39 -0.06
CA PRO A 90 -5.99 -6.22 -0.93
C PRO A 90 -6.87 -6.71 -2.08
N GLU A 91 -6.45 -6.48 -3.32
CA GLU A 91 -7.13 -7.05 -4.48
C GLU A 91 -7.17 -8.57 -4.29
N GLN A 92 -8.38 -9.14 -4.19
CA GLN A 92 -8.57 -10.54 -4.48
C GLN A 92 -8.11 -10.70 -5.93
N ARG A 93 -6.95 -11.33 -6.15
CA ARG A 93 -6.54 -11.74 -7.49
C ARG A 93 -7.73 -12.46 -8.11
N ASN A 94 -8.40 -11.85 -9.07
CA ASN A 94 -9.30 -12.56 -9.95
C ASN A 94 -8.43 -13.61 -10.65
N ILE A 95 -8.48 -14.85 -10.15
CA ILE A 95 -7.89 -15.99 -10.83
C ILE A 95 -8.67 -16.09 -12.14
N VAL A 96 -8.07 -15.64 -13.25
CA VAL A 96 -8.58 -15.94 -14.59
C VAL A 96 -8.26 -17.42 -14.84
N THR A 97 -9.09 -18.33 -14.35
CA THR A 97 -9.11 -19.72 -14.80
C THR A 97 -9.92 -19.79 -16.09
N ASN A 98 -9.29 -20.37 -17.11
CA ASN A 98 -9.83 -20.74 -18.43
C ASN A 98 -9.74 -19.66 -19.53
N ILE A 99 -8.52 -19.41 -20.00
CA ILE A 99 -8.32 -19.17 -21.43
C ILE A 99 -7.90 -20.51 -22.05
N THR A 100 -8.85 -21.21 -22.68
CA THR A 100 -8.53 -22.27 -23.65
C THR A 100 -8.46 -21.61 -25.01
N VAL A 101 -7.26 -21.34 -25.51
CA VAL A 101 -7.07 -21.00 -26.93
C VAL A 101 -7.19 -22.32 -27.69
N ALA A 102 -8.36 -22.57 -28.28
CA ALA A 102 -8.47 -23.61 -29.30
C ALA A 102 -7.65 -23.16 -30.50
N ALA A 103 -6.58 -23.91 -30.79
CA ALA A 103 -5.84 -23.78 -32.03
C ALA A 103 -6.81 -23.95 -33.21
N GLN A 104 -6.96 -22.93 -34.03
CA GLN A 104 -7.43 -23.10 -35.39
C GLN A 104 -6.21 -23.11 -36.29
N GLU A 105 -5.71 -24.33 -36.53
CA GLU A 105 -5.08 -24.66 -37.79
C GLU A 105 -6.10 -24.37 -38.90
N THR A 106 -5.71 -23.56 -39.87
CA THR A 106 -6.28 -23.68 -41.21
C THR A 106 -5.17 -23.40 -42.19
N GLU A 107 -4.52 -24.49 -42.59
CA GLU A 107 -3.80 -24.62 -43.84
C GLU A 107 -4.67 -24.23 -45.04
N THR A 108 -4.01 -24.04 -46.19
CA THR A 108 -4.49 -23.86 -47.58
C THR A 108 -4.75 -22.39 -47.98
N THR A 109 -4.20 -21.84 -49.06
CA THR A 109 -3.54 -22.44 -50.23
C THR A 109 -2.65 -21.39 -50.91
N ASP A 110 -1.41 -21.76 -51.21
CA ASP A 110 -0.57 -21.23 -52.28
C ASP A 110 -1.12 -21.77 -53.61
N VAL A 111 -1.48 -20.94 -54.60
CA VAL A 111 -1.09 -21.02 -56.04
C VAL A 111 -1.77 -19.85 -56.79
N SER A 112 -1.01 -18.90 -57.34
CA SER A 112 -1.42 -18.22 -58.57
C SER A 112 -0.20 -17.80 -59.40
N GLY A 113 0.29 -18.74 -60.20
CA GLY A 113 1.24 -18.50 -61.28
C GLY A 113 0.99 -19.43 -62.47
N ARG A 114 0.51 -18.86 -63.59
CA ARG A 114 0.67 -19.21 -65.04
C ARG A 114 -0.61 -18.82 -65.80
N ALA A 115 -0.62 -17.87 -66.75
CA ALA A 115 0.05 -17.74 -68.05
C ALA A 115 -0.81 -18.24 -69.24
N LEU A 116 -1.15 -17.36 -70.20
CA LEU A 116 -0.95 -17.45 -71.66
C LEU A 116 -1.72 -16.29 -72.36
N VAL A 117 -1.07 -15.40 -73.12
CA VAL A 117 -0.92 -15.39 -74.59
C VAL A 117 -2.23 -15.61 -75.36
N GLN A 118 -2.73 -14.55 -75.97
CA GLN A 118 -3.21 -14.49 -77.36
C GLN A 118 -3.21 -13.03 -77.84
#